data_AF-A0A7C3ULV3-F1
#
_entry.id   AF-A0A7C3ULV3-F1
#
_cell.length_a   1.000
_cell.length_b   1.000
_cell.length_c   1.000
_cell.angle_alpha   90.00
_cell.angle_beta   90.00
_cell.angle_gamma   90.00
#
_symmetry.space_group_name_H-M   'P 1'
#
loop_
_entity.id
_entity.type
_entity.pdbx_description
1 polymer ?
#
loop_
_entity_poly.entity_id
_entity_poly.type
_entity_poly.pdbx_seq_one_letter_code
_entity_poly.pdbx_strand_id
1 'polypeptide(L)'
;VCYEPEYGPDLDFVAACNGLSREEVVTVHTRTAYLIYMLGFSPGFPYLHMSGRISAPRLANPRKCIPAGSVGIAGSQTGVYPVDSPGGWRIIGRTPVRLYDPDRVPPILLSAGDYVRFVPVGKEEYLAIAARATAGGTAG
;
A
#
# COMPACT_ATOMS: atom_id res chain seq x y z
N VAL A 1 -5.99 -5.53 -1.20
CA VAL A 1 -4.53 -5.54 -1.43
C VAL A 1 -4.13 -6.93 -1.84
N CYS A 2 -3.50 -7.07 -2.99
CA CYS A 2 -2.90 -8.33 -3.41
C CYS A 2 -1.48 -8.43 -2.86
N TYR A 3 -1.18 -9.52 -2.14
CA TYR A 3 0.12 -9.80 -1.49
C TYR A 3 0.91 -10.89 -2.22
N GLU A 4 0.46 -11.29 -3.41
CA GLU A 4 1.18 -12.25 -4.26
C GLU A 4 2.56 -11.68 -4.68
N PRO A 5 3.56 -12.54 -4.98
CA PRO A 5 4.94 -12.11 -5.22
C PRO A 5 5.11 -11.01 -6.27
N GLU A 6 4.27 -11.00 -7.31
CA GLU A 6 4.26 -9.97 -8.36
C GLU A 6 3.93 -8.57 -7.83
N TYR A 7 3.06 -8.49 -6.81
CA TYR A 7 2.59 -7.23 -6.21
C TYR A 7 3.35 -6.87 -4.92
N GLY A 8 3.97 -7.86 -4.27
CA GLY A 8 4.70 -7.73 -3.02
C GLY A 8 6.09 -8.36 -3.08
N PRO A 9 7.02 -7.82 -3.89
CA PRO A 9 8.32 -8.43 -4.13
C PRO A 9 9.24 -8.47 -2.90
N ASP A 10 8.97 -7.65 -1.88
CA ASP A 10 9.75 -7.61 -0.64
C ASP A 10 9.08 -8.34 0.54
N LEU A 11 7.92 -8.97 0.34
CA LEU A 11 7.18 -9.60 1.43
C LEU A 11 8.00 -10.70 2.13
N ASP A 12 8.74 -11.51 1.37
CA ASP A 12 9.62 -12.54 1.93
C ASP A 12 10.75 -11.96 2.78
N PHE A 13 11.30 -10.82 2.37
CA PHE A 13 12.33 -10.14 3.14
C PHE A 13 11.77 -9.63 4.48
N VAL A 14 10.58 -9.02 4.46
CA VAL A 14 9.91 -8.56 5.70
C VAL A 14 9.62 -9.75 6.62
N ALA A 15 9.16 -10.87 6.07
CA ALA A 15 8.91 -12.11 6.81
C ALA A 15 10.20 -12.63 7.46
N ALA A 16 11.28 -12.76 6.69
CA ALA A 16 12.58 -13.22 7.17
C ALA A 16 13.17 -12.31 8.26
N CYS A 17 13.06 -10.98 8.11
CA CYS A 17 13.55 -10.02 9.11
C CYS A 17 12.88 -10.16 10.48
N ASN A 18 11.65 -10.68 10.52
CA ASN A 18 10.84 -10.76 11.74
C ASN A 18 10.64 -12.21 12.21
N GLY A 19 11.24 -13.20 11.54
CA GLY A 19 11.05 -14.61 11.86
C GLY A 19 9.61 -15.10 11.69
N LEU A 20 8.92 -14.59 10.67
CA LEU A 20 7.51 -14.88 10.36
C LEU A 20 7.37 -15.56 9.00
N SER A 21 6.22 -16.18 8.75
CA SER A 21 5.78 -16.56 7.40
C SER A 21 5.19 -15.35 6.64
N ARG A 22 5.00 -15.49 5.32
CA ARG A 22 4.30 -14.48 4.50
C ARG A 22 2.90 -14.23 5.03
N GLU A 23 2.17 -15.30 5.34
CA GLU A 23 0.79 -15.28 5.81
C GLU A 23 0.68 -14.59 7.17
N GLU A 24 1.67 -14.77 8.05
CA GLU A 24 1.74 -14.08 9.33
C GLU A 24 1.96 -12.57 9.14
N VAL A 25 2.84 -12.16 8.22
CA VAL A 25 3.03 -10.74 7.89
C VAL A 25 1.73 -10.13 7.36
N VAL A 26 1.06 -10.80 6.42
CA VAL A 26 -0.24 -10.36 5.88
C VAL A 26 -1.28 -10.25 7.00
N THR A 27 -1.34 -11.25 7.89
CA THR A 27 -2.26 -11.26 9.02
C THR A 27 -2.01 -10.06 9.93
N VAL A 28 -0.76 -9.79 10.31
CA VAL A 28 -0.41 -8.64 11.16
C VAL A 28 -0.77 -7.32 10.45
N HIS A 29 -0.47 -7.19 9.16
CA HIS A 29 -0.72 -5.97 8.39
C HIS A 29 -2.21 -5.69 8.12
N THR A 30 -3.06 -6.72 8.12
CA THR A 30 -4.49 -6.57 7.79
C THR A 30 -5.39 -6.59 9.02
N ARG A 31 -4.86 -6.94 10.20
CA ARG A 31 -5.63 -7.12 11.44
C ARG A 31 -6.22 -5.84 12.00
N THR A 32 -5.56 -4.68 11.84
CA THR A 32 -6.01 -3.42 12.44
C THR A 32 -6.36 -2.39 11.38
N ALA A 33 -7.23 -1.46 11.78
CA ALA A 33 -7.33 -0.18 11.09
C ALA A 33 -6.18 0.73 11.54
N TYR A 34 -5.69 1.55 10.62
CA TYR A 34 -4.58 2.47 10.80
C TYR A 34 -5.11 3.89 10.74
N LEU A 35 -4.84 4.67 11.78
CA LEU A 35 -5.14 6.11 11.79
C LEU A 35 -4.21 6.82 10.79
N ILE A 36 -4.80 7.63 9.91
CA ILE A 36 -4.07 8.53 9.03
C ILE A 36 -3.73 9.79 9.83
N TYR A 37 -2.50 9.83 10.35
CA TYR A 37 -2.01 10.99 11.10
C TYR A 37 -1.81 12.22 10.21
N MET A 38 -1.24 11.99 9.02
CA MET A 38 -1.00 13.03 8.04
C MET A 38 -0.96 12.45 6.63
N LEU A 39 -1.22 13.32 5.66
CA LEU A 39 -1.00 13.07 4.24
C LEU A 39 0.15 13.97 3.77
N GLY A 40 1.12 13.43 3.03
CA GLY A 40 2.28 14.18 2.55
C GLY A 40 3.36 13.28 1.93
N PHE A 41 4.46 13.82 1.40
CA PHE A 41 5.43 13.21 0.46
C PHE A 41 5.00 13.26 -1.01
N SER A 42 3.79 12.82 -1.32
CA SER A 42 3.12 13.02 -2.62
C SER A 42 1.63 13.28 -2.39
N PRO A 43 0.87 13.78 -3.39
CA PRO A 43 -0.56 14.04 -3.23
C PRO A 43 -1.30 12.82 -2.68
N GLY A 44 -1.80 12.90 -1.43
CA GLY A 44 -2.59 11.84 -0.81
C GLY A 44 -1.82 10.64 -0.24
N PHE A 45 -0.50 10.69 -0.10
CA PHE A 45 0.25 9.57 0.51
C PHE A 45 0.00 9.51 2.02
N PRO A 46 -0.56 8.42 2.57
CA PRO A 46 -0.85 8.28 3.99
C PRO A 46 0.33 7.78 4.79
N TYR A 47 0.64 8.45 5.90
CA TYR A 47 1.56 7.95 6.92
C TYR A 47 0.80 7.21 7.99
N LEU A 48 1.02 5.89 8.08
CA LEU A 48 0.35 5.00 9.00
C LEU A 48 1.37 4.40 9.98
N HIS A 49 1.08 4.48 11.28
CA HIS A 49 1.90 3.83 12.30
C HIS A 49 1.50 2.37 12.46
N MET A 50 2.49 1.48 12.48
CA MET A 50 2.29 0.03 12.43
C MET A 50 2.95 -0.66 13.62
N SER A 51 2.42 -1.83 13.99
CA SER A 51 3.08 -2.72 14.97
C SER A 51 4.52 -3.01 14.57
N GLY A 52 5.44 -2.96 15.54
CA GLY A 52 6.84 -3.30 15.34
C GLY A 52 7.09 -4.77 14.92
N ARG A 53 6.09 -5.65 14.99
CA ARG A 53 6.19 -7.08 14.65
C ARG A 53 6.49 -7.39 13.19
N ILE A 54 6.26 -6.43 12.29
CA ILE A 54 6.55 -6.56 10.86
C ILE A 54 7.41 -5.38 10.37
N SER A 55 8.18 -4.79 11.28
CA SER A 55 9.10 -3.69 10.94
C SER A 55 10.20 -4.20 10.02
N ALA A 56 10.58 -3.40 9.04
CA ALA A 56 11.69 -3.73 8.16
C ALA A 56 12.46 -2.47 7.74
N PRO A 57 13.79 -2.53 7.63
CA PRO A 57 14.56 -1.38 7.16
C PRO A 57 14.23 -1.08 5.69
N ARG A 58 14.41 0.19 5.33
CA ARG A 58 14.37 0.63 3.93
C ARG A 58 15.40 -0.14 3.10
N LEU A 59 15.17 -0.19 1.79
CA LEU A 59 16.19 -0.60 0.84
C LEU A 59 17.41 0.30 0.95
N ALA A 60 18.60 -0.27 0.84
CA ALA A 60 19.85 0.48 0.77
C ALA A 60 19.89 1.39 -0.48
N ASN A 61 19.37 0.87 -1.61
CA ASN A 61 19.23 1.61 -2.86
C ASN A 61 17.74 1.76 -3.20
N PRO A 62 17.18 2.98 -3.22
CA PRO A 62 15.79 3.22 -3.61
C PRO A 62 15.49 2.76 -5.03
N ARG A 63 14.27 2.26 -5.26
CA ARG A 63 13.75 1.99 -6.61
C ARG A 63 13.53 3.30 -7.34
N LYS A 64 13.88 3.33 -8.64
CA LYS A 64 13.64 4.47 -9.52
C LYS A 64 12.14 4.72 -9.74
N CYS A 65 11.35 3.65 -9.75
CA CYS A 65 9.90 3.72 -9.89
C CYS A 65 9.26 2.63 -9.01
N ILE A 66 8.30 3.06 -8.19
CA ILE A 66 7.35 2.23 -7.45
C ILE A 66 5.99 2.52 -8.06
N PRO A 67 5.26 1.50 -8.57
CA PRO A 67 3.96 1.72 -9.19
C PRO A 67 2.91 2.26 -8.22
N ALA A 68 1.98 3.08 -8.71
CA ALA A 68 0.82 3.56 -7.98
C ALA A 68 0.01 2.38 -7.40
N GLY A 69 -0.53 2.58 -6.20
CA GLY A 69 -1.21 1.56 -5.41
C GLY A 69 -0.27 0.61 -4.65
N SER A 70 1.06 0.71 -4.81
CA SER A 70 1.98 -0.14 -4.04
C SER A 70 1.85 0.14 -2.54
N VAL A 71 1.83 -0.91 -1.74
CA VAL A 71 1.77 -0.87 -0.28
C VAL A 71 3.16 -1.22 0.25
N GLY A 72 3.72 -0.34 1.07
CA GLY A 72 5.10 -0.47 1.54
C GLY A 72 5.24 -0.44 3.05
N ILE A 73 6.36 -0.97 3.55
CA ILE A 73 6.84 -0.83 4.94
C ILE A 73 8.21 -0.15 4.98
N ALA A 74 8.41 0.74 5.94
CA ALA A 74 9.71 1.31 6.29
C ALA A 74 9.80 1.57 7.81
N GLY A 75 10.64 0.81 8.50
CA GLY A 75 10.64 0.76 9.96
C GLY A 75 9.25 0.36 10.47
N SER A 76 8.75 1.09 11.45
CA SER A 76 7.40 0.89 12.02
C SER A 76 6.30 1.67 11.26
N GLN A 77 6.54 2.06 10.01
CA GLN A 77 5.55 2.74 9.18
C GLN A 77 5.06 1.84 8.05
N THR A 78 3.78 1.95 7.73
CA THR A 78 3.16 1.43 6.50
C THR A 78 2.46 2.56 5.74
N GLY A 79 2.14 2.34 4.47
CA GLY A 79 1.61 3.38 3.60
C GLY A 79 1.34 2.86 2.20
N VAL A 80 0.67 3.69 1.40
CA VAL A 80 0.31 3.37 0.02
C VAL A 80 0.78 4.48 -0.90
N TYR A 81 1.51 4.13 -1.94
CA TYR A 81 1.95 5.05 -2.97
C TYR A 81 0.75 5.45 -3.85
N PRO A 82 0.28 6.71 -3.84
CA PRO A 82 -0.93 7.10 -4.57
C PRO A 82 -0.67 7.28 -6.07
N VAL A 83 0.59 7.55 -6.44
CA VAL A 83 1.08 7.76 -7.81
C VAL A 83 2.41 7.04 -7.99
N ASP A 84 2.85 6.88 -9.24
CA ASP A 84 4.18 6.36 -9.56
C ASP A 84 5.25 7.30 -9.00
N SER A 85 6.18 6.78 -8.21
CA SER A 85 7.25 7.59 -7.62
C SER A 85 8.49 6.76 -7.28
N PRO A 86 9.69 7.36 -7.18
CA PRO A 86 10.83 6.66 -6.59
C PRO A 86 10.59 6.39 -5.10
N GLY A 87 11.28 5.40 -4.53
CA GLY A 87 11.22 5.15 -3.09
C GLY A 87 12.01 3.94 -2.61
N GLY A 88 12.32 3.94 -1.31
CA GLY A 88 13.10 2.88 -0.67
C GLY A 88 12.31 1.98 0.27
N TRP A 89 10.98 2.01 0.24
CA TRP A 89 10.17 1.16 1.13
C TRP A 89 10.13 -0.28 0.62
N ARG A 90 9.96 -1.23 1.55
CA ARG A 90 9.75 -2.64 1.25
C ARG A 90 8.33 -2.83 0.76
N ILE A 91 8.14 -3.17 -0.51
CA ILE A 91 6.82 -3.33 -1.13
C ILE A 91 6.30 -4.73 -0.84
N ILE A 92 5.21 -4.79 -0.08
CA ILE A 92 4.62 -6.03 0.43
C ILE A 92 3.34 -6.43 -0.32
N GLY A 93 2.76 -5.51 -1.09
CA GLY A 93 1.56 -5.78 -1.88
C GLY A 93 1.13 -4.57 -2.69
N ARG A 94 0.00 -4.69 -3.40
CA ARG A 94 -0.58 -3.60 -4.19
C ARG A 94 -2.08 -3.53 -4.06
N THR A 95 -2.64 -2.33 -3.96
CA THR A 95 -4.09 -2.10 -4.04
C THR A 95 -4.50 -1.70 -5.46
N PRO A 96 -5.67 -2.17 -5.96
CA PRO A 96 -6.23 -1.70 -7.21
C PRO A 96 -7.02 -0.38 -7.05
N VAL A 97 -7.24 0.07 -5.81
CA VAL A 97 -7.96 1.31 -5.49
C VAL A 97 -7.10 2.52 -5.83
N ARG A 98 -7.65 3.47 -6.60
CA ARG A 98 -6.99 4.74 -6.92
C ARG A 98 -7.11 5.74 -5.77
N LEU A 99 -6.01 5.92 -5.02
CA LEU A 99 -5.94 6.88 -3.93
C LEU A 99 -5.90 8.33 -4.42
N TYR A 100 -5.28 8.56 -5.57
CA TYR A 100 -5.28 9.83 -6.27
C TYR A 100 -5.92 9.64 -7.65
N ASP A 101 -6.85 10.54 -7.98
CA ASP A 101 -7.52 10.58 -9.27
C ASP A 101 -7.80 12.06 -9.62
N PRO A 102 -7.15 12.63 -10.64
CA PRO A 102 -7.32 14.05 -10.97
C PRO A 102 -8.75 14.39 -11.42
N ASP A 103 -9.51 13.42 -11.90
CA ASP A 103 -10.87 13.60 -12.43
C ASP A 103 -11.96 13.43 -11.34
N ARG A 104 -11.57 12.99 -10.14
CA ARG A 104 -12.47 12.83 -8.98
C ARG A 104 -12.53 14.11 -8.13
N VAL A 105 -13.70 14.41 -7.55
CA VAL A 105 -13.86 15.49 -6.57
C VAL A 105 -14.29 14.91 -5.21
N PRO A 106 -13.43 14.94 -4.17
CA PRO A 106 -12.04 15.41 -4.17
C PRO A 106 -11.06 14.43 -4.85
N PRO A 107 -9.91 14.92 -5.37
CA PRO A 107 -8.98 14.08 -6.14
C PRO A 107 -8.25 13.06 -5.25
N ILE A 108 -8.11 13.36 -3.96
CA ILE A 108 -7.52 12.47 -2.96
C ILE A 108 -8.65 11.72 -2.26
N LEU A 109 -8.56 10.40 -2.22
CA LEU A 109 -9.56 9.53 -1.60
C LEU A 109 -9.53 9.57 -0.06
N LEU A 110 -8.34 9.72 0.51
CA LEU A 110 -8.08 9.62 1.94
C LEU A 110 -7.96 11.01 2.56
N SER A 111 -8.42 11.18 3.81
CA SER A 111 -8.24 12.40 4.60
C SER A 111 -7.45 12.13 5.89
N ALA A 112 -6.77 13.14 6.42
CA ALA A 112 -6.19 13.04 7.76
C ALA A 112 -7.30 12.91 8.82
N GLY A 113 -7.09 12.06 9.82
CA GLY A 113 -8.11 11.69 10.81
C GLY A 113 -8.94 10.46 10.44
N ASP A 114 -8.90 10.02 9.17
CA ASP A 114 -9.56 8.79 8.76
C ASP A 114 -8.81 7.54 9.25
N TYR A 115 -9.51 6.41 9.20
CA TYR A 115 -8.92 5.09 9.45
C TYR A 115 -8.94 4.25 8.17
N VAL A 116 -7.79 3.67 7.82
CA VAL A 116 -7.66 2.72 6.70
C VAL A 116 -7.42 1.33 7.23
N ARG A 117 -8.19 0.35 6.75
CA ARG A 117 -7.89 -1.06 6.97
C ARG A 117 -7.57 -1.72 5.64
N PHE A 118 -6.46 -2.45 5.60
CA PHE A 118 -6.09 -3.25 4.45
C PHE A 118 -6.85 -4.58 4.47
N VAL A 119 -7.44 -4.94 3.34
CA VAL A 119 -8.13 -6.22 3.15
C VAL A 119 -7.35 -7.04 2.13
N PRO A 120 -6.93 -8.28 2.43
CA PRO A 120 -6.24 -9.13 1.47
C PRO A 120 -7.23 -9.59 0.38
N VAL A 121 -6.80 -9.55 -0.87
CA VAL A 121 -7.57 -10.03 -2.04
C VAL A 121 -6.64 -10.85 -2.92
N GLY A 122 -7.19 -11.86 -3.62
CA GLY A 122 -6.43 -12.62 -4.63
C GLY A 122 -6.24 -11.83 -5.92
N LYS A 123 -5.38 -12.33 -6.83
CA LYS A 123 -5.14 -11.71 -8.14
C LYS A 123 -6.40 -11.48 -8.96
N GLU A 124 -7.33 -12.43 -9.00
CA GLU A 124 -8.58 -12.29 -9.78
C GLU A 124 -9.44 -11.11 -9.29
N GLU A 125 -9.65 -11.01 -7.97
CA GLU A 125 -10.38 -9.90 -7.37
C GLU A 125 -9.64 -8.56 -7.56
N TYR A 126 -8.31 -8.56 -7.43
CA TYR A 126 -7.49 -7.40 -7.75
C TYR A 126 -7.76 -6.88 -9.17
N LEU A 127 -7.70 -7.76 -10.16
CA LEU A 127 -7.93 -7.42 -11.57
C LEU A 127 -9.38 -6.96 -11.81
N ALA A 128 -10.35 -7.60 -11.19
CA ALA A 128 -11.76 -7.21 -11.29
C ALA A 128 -12.01 -5.80 -10.72
N ILE A 129 -11.43 -5.46 -9.57
CA ILE A 129 -11.54 -4.11 -9.00
C ILE A 129 -10.81 -3.09 -9.88
N ALA A 130 -9.62 -3.42 -10.38
CA ALA A 130 -8.85 -2.54 -11.25
C ALA A 130 -9.60 -2.20 -12.56
N ALA A 131 -10.28 -3.19 -13.16
CA ALA A 131 -11.10 -3.01 -14.35
C ALA A 131 -12.30 -2.07 -14.10
N ARG A 132 -12.97 -2.21 -12.94
CA ARG A 132 -14.07 -1.31 -12.55
C ARG A 132 -13.60 0.12 -12.34
N ALA A 133 -12.42 0.29 -11.73
CA ALA A 133 -11.82 1.60 -11.52
C ALA A 133 -11.38 2.31 -12.82
N THR A 134 -11.14 1.56 -13.90
CA THR A 134 -10.87 2.14 -15.24
C THR A 134 -12.15 2.44 -15.99
N ALA A 135 -13.18 1.60 -15.88
CA ALA A 135 -14.48 1.82 -16.52
C ALA A 135 -15.23 3.05 -15.98
N GLY A 136 -15.03 3.40 -14.71
CA GLY A 136 -15.68 4.56 -14.07
C GLY A 136 -15.20 5.95 -14.55
N GLY A 137 -14.13 6.02 -15.36
CA GLY A 137 -13.56 7.28 -15.88
C GLY A 137 -14.14 7.76 -17.22
N THR A 138 -15.28 7.23 -17.67
CA THR A 138 -15.92 7.60 -18.96
C THR A 138 -17.33 8.19 -18.82
N ALA A 139 -17.67 8.77 -17.67
CA ALA A 139 -18.92 9.49 -17.50
C ALA A 139 -18.70 10.81 -16.76
N GLY A 140 -18.80 11.93 -17.49
CA GLY A 140 -18.74 13.30 -16.98
C GLY A 140 -18.26 14.29 -18.02
#